data_AF-A0A8H5GYM5-F1
#
_entry.id   AF-A0A8H5GYM5-F1
#
_cell.length_a   1.000
_cell.length_b   1.000
_cell.length_c   1.000
_cell.angle_alpha   90.00
_cell.angle_beta   90.00
_cell.angle_gamma   90.00
#
_symmetry.space_group_name_H-M   'P 1'
#
loop_
_entity.id
_entity.type
_entity.pdbx_description
1 polymer ?
#
loop_
_entity_poly.entity_id
_entity_poly.type
_entity_poly.pdbx_seq_one_letter_code
_entity_poly.pdbx_strand_id
1 'polypeptide(L)'
;MDGLRIRLRRILGRDGDANLNRARRRKTLVSAISQRVTFLRLVLLLAGYIWMLALPSSQLGRGIYIDENALQPGQVNTYWSWGDVYNSDRYLEQLELLRDSNATSQQRAHYLTTEFRKTGIFTSTQNYSFTGASQATNGTNVYGILSSPRAPGAEAIIISASWLSRTNEGDGTLNLRGVAIVLALAKFLKQYSLWAKDLVFVISDGYLDGMQAWLNAYHGSVQSNLHADKLEMTSGVVWTALNIDYPGHSFSHLGVFYEGLNGRLPNQDLMNSFHVISSRMGVPVILYDHLDPRNIPERRHELDWLPGWLPKALRDHSDVRAYAYNALNVWRHIKYQASGRGSGVHGLFHQFRIDAFTIFALPATGPHGFHALGRVIESTLRTTNNLLERLHASFFFYIMTGPSRFLKIGSFLPSAVLVSVAMMFGGLKEWVDSAWAQEHSDDKSAGAQTWTRRPRPVLRTLTIMIATHFWGLAIYLLMTSRWSLHSSAGLPLTLILSSVFVFCVPLLSPNGNADGAAPLSSVLKALNLRFLGIDFGNPVVHQLPIQEHGFTADEMLLVSVAELGMGSET
;
A
#
# COMPACT_ATOMS: atom_id res chain seq x y z
N MET A 1 60.89 -28.52 11.88
CA MET A 1 59.79 -27.60 12.24
C MET A 1 59.99 -26.17 11.70
N ASP A 2 61.22 -25.73 11.42
CA ASP A 2 61.48 -24.36 10.94
C ASP A 2 61.04 -24.09 9.50
N GLY A 3 61.08 -25.09 8.62
CA GLY A 3 60.56 -24.95 7.25
C GLY A 3 59.05 -24.66 7.18
N LEU A 4 58.27 -25.19 8.15
CA LEU A 4 56.83 -24.95 8.23
C LEU A 4 56.53 -23.54 8.78
N ARG A 5 57.33 -23.07 9.75
CA ARG A 5 57.27 -21.71 10.29
C ARG A 5 57.65 -20.64 9.26
N ILE A 6 58.63 -20.92 8.39
CA ILE A 6 59.04 -20.02 7.30
C ILE A 6 57.96 -19.97 6.21
N ARG A 7 57.32 -21.10 5.87
CA ARG A 7 56.14 -21.14 4.97
C ARG A 7 54.95 -20.36 5.55
N LEU A 8 54.65 -20.54 6.84
CA LEU A 8 53.58 -19.80 7.53
C LEU A 8 53.87 -18.30 7.62
N ARG A 9 55.12 -17.88 7.90
CA ARG A 9 55.53 -16.45 7.90
C ARG A 9 55.43 -15.81 6.52
N ARG A 10 55.73 -16.55 5.44
CA ARG A 10 55.61 -16.07 4.05
C ARG A 10 54.13 -15.96 3.60
N ILE A 11 53.25 -16.83 4.11
CA ILE A 11 51.78 -16.76 3.86
C ILE A 11 51.13 -15.64 4.69
N LEU A 12 51.59 -15.39 5.92
CA LEU A 12 51.05 -14.35 6.80
C LEU A 12 51.56 -12.92 6.50
N GLY A 13 52.50 -12.75 5.56
CA GLY A 13 52.89 -11.44 5.03
C GLY A 13 53.32 -10.44 6.09
N ARG A 14 54.35 -10.78 6.87
CA ARG A 14 54.91 -9.89 7.91
C ARG A 14 56.22 -9.18 7.55
N ASP A 15 56.78 -9.43 6.37
CA ASP A 15 58.05 -8.82 5.91
C ASP A 15 57.89 -7.99 4.63
N GLY A 16 57.12 -6.90 4.72
CA GLY A 16 56.98 -5.89 3.66
C GLY A 16 55.99 -4.81 4.08
N ASP A 17 56.12 -3.59 3.54
CA ASP A 17 55.29 -2.45 3.92
C ASP A 17 53.82 -2.86 4.07
N ALA A 18 53.26 -2.62 5.25
CA ALA A 18 51.87 -2.97 5.56
C ALA A 18 50.90 -2.38 4.52
N ASN A 19 51.24 -1.21 3.97
CA ASN A 19 50.51 -0.53 2.90
C ASN A 19 50.59 -1.29 1.56
N LEU A 20 51.75 -1.83 1.18
CA LEU A 20 51.92 -2.65 -0.02
C LEU A 20 51.18 -3.99 0.10
N ASN A 21 51.24 -4.63 1.27
CA ASN A 21 50.51 -5.87 1.53
C ASN A 21 48.99 -5.64 1.55
N ARG A 22 48.50 -4.52 2.10
CA ARG A 22 47.10 -4.10 2.03
C ARG A 22 46.67 -3.80 0.59
N ALA A 23 47.50 -3.11 -0.19
CA ALA A 23 47.24 -2.82 -1.60
C ALA A 23 47.19 -4.09 -2.46
N ARG A 24 48.12 -5.04 -2.25
CA ARG A 24 48.10 -6.35 -2.91
C ARG A 24 46.86 -7.14 -2.56
N ARG A 25 46.52 -7.26 -1.27
CA ARG A 25 45.28 -7.93 -0.81
C ARG A 25 44.03 -7.30 -1.43
N ARG A 26 43.95 -5.96 -1.46
CA ARG A 26 42.85 -5.23 -2.12
C ARG A 26 42.80 -5.53 -3.62
N LYS A 27 43.94 -5.52 -4.33
CA LYS A 27 44.00 -5.82 -5.76
C LYS A 27 43.57 -7.26 -6.07
N THR A 28 44.01 -8.23 -5.27
CA THR A 28 43.60 -9.64 -5.41
C THR A 28 42.11 -9.83 -5.10
N LEU A 29 41.60 -9.17 -4.06
CA LEU A 29 40.17 -9.22 -3.71
C LEU A 29 39.32 -8.58 -4.83
N VAL A 30 39.71 -7.40 -5.32
CA VAL A 30 39.02 -6.70 -6.40
C VAL A 30 39.08 -7.51 -7.70
N SER A 31 40.21 -8.14 -8.04
CA SER A 31 40.30 -8.99 -9.24
C SER A 31 39.46 -10.25 -9.10
N ALA A 32 39.45 -10.90 -7.93
CA ALA A 32 38.64 -12.08 -7.68
C ALA A 32 37.13 -11.76 -7.73
N ILE A 33 36.71 -10.63 -7.15
CA ILE A 33 35.33 -10.15 -7.24
C ILE A 33 35.00 -9.82 -8.69
N SER A 34 35.81 -9.00 -9.37
CA SER A 34 35.63 -8.56 -10.76
C SER A 34 35.42 -9.74 -11.73
N GLN A 35 36.25 -10.79 -11.62
CA GLN A 35 36.14 -12.01 -12.43
C GLN A 35 34.84 -12.79 -12.17
N ARG A 36 34.26 -12.66 -10.96
CA ARG A 36 33.05 -13.39 -10.55
C ARG A 36 31.79 -12.51 -10.49
N VAL A 37 31.86 -11.21 -10.81
CA VAL A 37 30.71 -10.29 -10.69
C VAL A 37 29.50 -10.79 -11.48
N THR A 38 29.69 -11.30 -12.71
CA THR A 38 28.58 -11.82 -13.51
C THR A 38 27.88 -12.98 -12.83
N PHE A 39 28.65 -13.91 -12.26
CA PHE A 39 28.11 -15.05 -11.51
C PHE A 39 27.42 -14.59 -10.22
N LEU A 40 28.06 -13.72 -9.44
CA LEU A 40 27.48 -13.15 -8.21
C LEU A 40 26.17 -12.42 -8.49
N ARG A 41 26.11 -11.61 -9.55
CA ARG A 41 24.88 -10.93 -10.01
C ARG A 41 23.79 -11.95 -10.32
N LEU A 42 24.10 -12.99 -11.08
CA LEU A 42 23.13 -14.02 -11.44
C LEU A 42 22.61 -14.76 -10.19
N VAL A 43 23.49 -15.12 -9.25
CA VAL A 43 23.10 -15.73 -7.98
C VAL A 43 22.20 -14.80 -7.16
N LEU A 44 22.54 -13.52 -7.05
CA LEU A 44 21.72 -12.54 -6.31
C LEU A 44 20.35 -12.31 -6.96
N LEU A 45 20.29 -12.20 -8.29
CA LEU A 45 19.00 -12.10 -9.01
C LEU A 45 18.15 -13.34 -8.81
N LEU A 46 18.72 -14.53 -8.98
CA LEU A 46 18.00 -15.78 -8.77
C LEU A 46 17.53 -15.89 -7.33
N ALA A 47 18.39 -15.63 -6.35
CA ALA A 47 18.02 -15.64 -4.94
C ALA A 47 16.90 -14.62 -4.63
N GLY A 48 16.99 -13.40 -5.15
CA GLY A 48 15.97 -12.36 -4.99
C GLY A 48 14.63 -12.78 -5.58
N TYR A 49 14.59 -13.21 -6.84
CA TYR A 49 13.35 -13.65 -7.49
C TYR A 49 12.77 -14.93 -6.87
N ILE A 50 13.61 -15.90 -6.48
CA ILE A 50 13.15 -17.10 -5.77
C ILE A 50 12.54 -16.68 -4.42
N TRP A 51 13.14 -15.73 -3.71
CA TRP A 51 12.57 -15.21 -2.46
C TRP A 51 11.23 -14.49 -2.69
N MET A 52 11.12 -13.68 -3.75
CA MET A 52 9.87 -13.03 -4.14
C MET A 52 8.77 -14.05 -4.42
N LEU A 53 9.10 -15.10 -5.17
CA LEU A 53 8.20 -16.21 -5.45
C LEU A 53 7.93 -17.05 -4.18
N ALA A 54 8.78 -17.03 -3.17
CA ALA A 54 8.51 -17.73 -1.92
C ALA A 54 7.51 -16.98 -1.02
N LEU A 55 7.30 -15.66 -1.20
CA LEU A 55 6.50 -14.83 -0.28
C LEU A 55 5.09 -15.37 0.01
N PRO A 56 4.32 -15.87 -0.97
CA PRO A 56 2.99 -16.43 -0.69
C PRO A 56 3.01 -17.75 0.09
N SER A 57 4.18 -18.35 0.34
CA SER A 57 4.32 -19.57 1.10
C SER A 57 3.72 -19.42 2.51
N SER A 58 2.92 -20.41 2.90
CA SER A 58 2.36 -20.50 4.24
C SER A 58 3.44 -20.53 5.34
N GLN A 59 4.66 -20.96 5.02
CA GLN A 59 5.76 -21.07 5.98
C GLN A 59 6.43 -19.73 6.30
N LEU A 60 6.38 -18.75 5.38
CA LEU A 60 6.93 -17.41 5.62
C LEU A 60 5.93 -16.49 6.33
N GLY A 61 4.63 -16.74 6.14
CA GLY A 61 3.55 -16.03 6.80
C GLY A 61 3.48 -16.34 8.30
N ARG A 62 3.37 -15.30 9.12
CA ARG A 62 3.10 -15.43 10.57
C ARG A 62 1.61 -15.41 10.83
N GLY A 63 1.17 -16.15 11.85
CA GLY A 63 -0.19 -16.00 12.37
C GLY A 63 -0.39 -14.60 12.98
N ILE A 64 -1.63 -14.11 12.93
CA ILE A 64 -1.98 -12.85 13.59
C ILE A 64 -1.79 -12.94 15.11
N TYR A 65 -1.45 -11.81 15.71
CA TYR A 65 -1.38 -11.60 17.15
C TYR A 65 -1.67 -10.13 17.44
N ILE A 66 -1.77 -9.76 18.72
CA ILE A 66 -2.07 -8.40 19.15
C ILE A 66 -0.87 -7.89 19.95
N ASP A 67 -0.27 -6.80 19.51
CA ASP A 67 0.85 -6.13 20.19
C ASP A 67 0.34 -5.15 21.26
N GLU A 68 -0.78 -4.47 20.98
CA GLU A 68 -1.39 -3.49 21.86
C GLU A 68 -2.27 -4.15 22.94
N ASN A 69 -1.75 -4.18 24.16
CA ASN A 69 -2.42 -4.80 25.30
C ASN A 69 -3.76 -4.14 25.66
N ALA A 70 -3.93 -2.84 25.36
CA ALA A 70 -5.16 -2.12 25.67
C ALA A 70 -6.38 -2.62 24.86
N LEU A 71 -6.16 -3.22 23.67
CA LEU A 71 -7.27 -3.61 22.77
C LEU A 71 -8.15 -4.72 23.36
N GLN A 72 -7.55 -5.69 24.06
CA GLN A 72 -8.25 -6.81 24.70
C GLN A 72 -9.40 -7.42 23.84
N PRO A 73 -9.13 -7.84 22.59
CA PRO A 73 -10.20 -8.17 21.65
C PRO A 73 -11.05 -9.36 22.09
N GLY A 74 -12.36 -9.19 21.98
CA GLY A 74 -13.36 -10.23 22.23
C GLY A 74 -13.47 -10.65 23.71
N GLN A 75 -13.04 -9.80 24.65
CA GLN A 75 -13.22 -10.03 26.09
C GLN A 75 -14.55 -9.46 26.64
N VAL A 76 -15.28 -8.70 25.83
CA VAL A 76 -16.50 -8.00 26.26
C VAL A 76 -17.75 -8.79 25.87
N ASN A 77 -18.71 -8.89 26.79
CA ASN A 77 -20.06 -9.36 26.47
C ASN A 77 -20.82 -8.26 25.71
N THR A 78 -21.29 -8.59 24.52
CA THR A 78 -22.10 -7.71 23.67
C THR A 78 -23.54 -7.66 24.16
N TYR A 79 -24.14 -6.48 24.12
CA TYR A 79 -25.55 -6.27 24.46
C TYR A 79 -26.47 -6.11 23.24
N TRP A 80 -25.91 -6.00 22.04
CA TRP A 80 -26.69 -5.94 20.79
C TRP A 80 -27.68 -7.11 20.70
N SER A 81 -28.97 -6.79 20.54
CA SER A 81 -30.07 -7.72 20.72
C SER A 81 -30.98 -7.81 19.49
N TRP A 82 -31.93 -8.75 19.50
CA TRP A 82 -32.98 -8.83 18.46
C TRP A 82 -33.90 -7.60 18.42
N GLY A 83 -34.01 -6.84 19.51
CA GLY A 83 -34.72 -5.55 19.49
C GLY A 83 -34.02 -4.52 18.59
N ASP A 84 -32.69 -4.54 18.55
CA ASP A 84 -31.87 -3.66 17.70
C ASP A 84 -31.87 -4.11 16.24
N VAL A 85 -32.01 -5.42 16.02
CA VAL A 85 -32.28 -5.99 14.68
C VAL A 85 -33.61 -5.49 14.15
N TYR A 86 -34.68 -5.55 14.97
CA TYR A 86 -35.98 -5.02 14.57
C TYR A 86 -35.92 -3.52 14.25
N ASN A 87 -35.16 -2.73 15.02
CA ASN A 87 -34.91 -1.33 14.68
C ASN A 87 -34.21 -1.18 13.32
N SER A 88 -33.19 -2.00 13.04
CA SER A 88 -32.49 -2.02 11.75
C SER A 88 -33.43 -2.31 10.59
N ASP A 89 -34.31 -3.32 10.73
CA ASP A 89 -35.28 -3.68 9.68
C ASP A 89 -36.30 -2.54 9.45
N ARG A 90 -36.75 -1.87 10.51
CA ARG A 90 -37.65 -0.70 10.39
C ARG A 90 -36.99 0.47 9.64
N TYR A 91 -35.72 0.75 9.93
CA TYR A 91 -34.97 1.76 9.17
C TYR A 91 -34.79 1.33 7.71
N LEU A 92 -34.46 0.06 7.47
CA LEU A 92 -34.32 -0.48 6.12
C LEU A 92 -35.58 -0.28 5.28
N GLU A 93 -36.77 -0.61 5.81
CA GLU A 93 -38.04 -0.43 5.11
C GLU A 93 -38.23 1.02 4.64
N GLN A 94 -37.89 2.01 5.48
CA GLN A 94 -37.99 3.42 5.11
C GLN A 94 -36.94 3.84 4.07
N LEU A 95 -35.72 3.31 4.18
CA LEU A 95 -34.66 3.56 3.20
C LEU A 95 -34.99 2.96 1.83
N GLU A 96 -35.67 1.80 1.79
CA GLU A 96 -36.20 1.20 0.56
C GLU A 96 -37.30 2.06 -0.06
N LEU A 97 -38.20 2.64 0.75
CA LEU A 97 -39.19 3.61 0.23
C LEU A 97 -38.52 4.85 -0.37
N LEU A 98 -37.43 5.35 0.22
CA LEU A 98 -36.66 6.46 -0.33
C LEU A 98 -35.97 6.09 -1.65
N ARG A 99 -35.45 4.85 -1.78
CA ARG A 99 -34.95 4.32 -3.05
C ARG A 99 -36.06 4.26 -4.09
N ASP A 100 -37.19 3.66 -3.76
CA ASP A 100 -38.28 3.37 -4.71
C ASP A 100 -39.00 4.64 -5.17
N SER A 101 -38.97 5.70 -4.36
CA SER A 101 -39.44 7.04 -4.71
C SER A 101 -38.40 7.90 -5.43
N ASN A 102 -37.20 7.38 -5.70
CA ASN A 102 -36.06 8.12 -6.27
C ASN A 102 -35.76 9.42 -5.50
N ALA A 103 -35.74 9.33 -4.16
CA ALA A 103 -35.53 10.48 -3.30
C ALA A 103 -34.21 11.19 -3.61
N THR A 104 -34.21 12.52 -3.64
CA THR A 104 -33.01 13.33 -3.86
C THR A 104 -32.05 13.22 -2.68
N SER A 105 -30.79 13.62 -2.88
CA SER A 105 -29.77 13.71 -1.82
C SER A 105 -30.27 14.50 -0.60
N GLN A 106 -30.99 15.60 -0.82
CA GLN A 106 -31.55 16.43 0.25
C GLN A 106 -32.69 15.73 0.98
N GLN A 107 -33.56 15.01 0.28
CA GLN A 107 -34.65 14.24 0.90
C GLN A 107 -34.11 13.09 1.74
N ARG A 108 -33.11 12.35 1.23
CA ARG A 108 -32.39 11.33 1.99
C ARG A 108 -31.74 11.94 3.24
N ALA A 109 -31.02 13.04 3.08
CA ALA A 109 -30.35 13.72 4.18
C ALA A 109 -31.34 14.20 5.26
N HIS A 110 -32.48 14.75 4.84
CA HIS A 110 -33.55 15.19 5.73
C HIS A 110 -34.13 14.03 6.56
N TYR A 111 -34.40 12.89 5.94
CA TYR A 111 -34.86 11.69 6.64
C TYR A 111 -33.82 11.23 7.67
N LEU A 112 -32.57 11.04 7.26
CA LEU A 112 -31.49 10.57 8.14
C LEU A 112 -31.26 11.53 9.32
N THR A 113 -31.28 12.84 9.07
CA THR A 113 -31.15 13.86 10.12
C THR A 113 -32.31 13.80 11.11
N THR A 114 -33.52 13.57 10.61
CA THR A 114 -34.70 13.42 11.46
C THR A 114 -34.59 12.18 12.35
N GLU A 115 -34.15 11.05 11.82
CA GLU A 115 -33.97 9.82 12.59
C GLU A 115 -32.87 9.95 13.65
N PHE A 116 -31.71 10.53 13.34
CA PHE A 116 -30.70 10.78 14.36
C PHE A 116 -31.20 11.74 15.45
N ARG A 117 -31.91 12.82 15.09
CA ARG A 117 -32.47 13.76 16.07
C ARG A 117 -33.51 13.11 16.99
N LYS A 118 -34.33 12.18 16.49
CA LYS A 118 -35.26 11.38 17.32
C LYS A 118 -34.53 10.58 18.42
N THR A 119 -33.27 10.21 18.20
CA THR A 119 -32.44 9.52 19.21
C THR A 119 -31.75 10.47 20.20
N GLY A 120 -31.87 11.79 20.01
CA GLY A 120 -31.21 12.79 20.84
C GLY A 120 -29.73 12.99 20.52
N ILE A 121 -29.30 12.69 19.29
CA ILE A 121 -27.94 12.91 18.79
C ILE A 121 -27.87 14.26 18.06
N PHE A 122 -26.86 15.08 18.36
CA PHE A 122 -26.62 16.33 17.66
C PHE A 122 -26.25 16.05 16.21
N THR A 123 -27.05 16.53 15.27
CA THR A 123 -26.96 16.12 13.85
C THR A 123 -27.07 17.31 12.92
N SER A 124 -26.22 17.31 11.90
CA SER A 124 -26.14 18.33 10.86
C SER A 124 -25.90 17.68 9.49
N THR A 125 -26.02 18.49 8.44
CA THR A 125 -25.84 18.09 7.05
C THR A 125 -24.74 18.91 6.40
N GLN A 126 -24.07 18.36 5.40
CA GLN A 126 -23.05 19.06 4.62
C GLN A 126 -23.32 18.88 3.13
N ASN A 127 -23.54 19.98 2.41
CA ASN A 127 -23.57 19.91 0.95
C ASN A 127 -22.17 19.95 0.38
N TYR A 128 -21.97 19.23 -0.72
CA TYR A 128 -20.72 19.24 -1.45
C TYR A 128 -20.96 19.09 -2.95
N SER A 129 -19.99 19.59 -3.72
CA SER A 129 -19.88 19.38 -5.16
C SER A 129 -18.46 18.89 -5.49
N PHE A 130 -18.38 17.76 -6.18
CA PHE A 130 -17.15 17.15 -6.63
C PHE A 130 -17.09 17.20 -8.15
N THR A 131 -15.99 17.72 -8.69
CA THR A 131 -15.74 17.76 -10.13
C THR A 131 -14.78 16.63 -10.48
N GLY A 132 -15.35 15.52 -10.97
CA GLY A 132 -14.61 14.40 -11.52
C GLY A 132 -14.07 14.66 -12.92
N ALA A 133 -13.50 13.62 -13.54
CA ALA A 133 -12.98 13.69 -14.90
C ALA A 133 -14.08 13.80 -15.98
N SER A 134 -15.24 13.17 -15.75
CA SER A 134 -16.33 13.07 -16.73
C SER A 134 -17.62 13.80 -16.32
N GLN A 135 -17.91 13.93 -15.02
CA GLN A 135 -19.14 14.56 -14.53
C GLN A 135 -18.92 15.21 -13.16
N ALA A 136 -19.62 16.32 -12.92
CA ALA A 136 -19.74 16.90 -11.59
C ALA A 136 -20.83 16.15 -10.79
N THR A 137 -20.50 15.68 -9.60
CA THR A 137 -21.43 15.04 -8.68
C THR A 137 -21.70 15.96 -7.49
N ASN A 138 -22.97 16.12 -7.14
CA ASN A 138 -23.37 16.88 -5.96
C ASN A 138 -24.05 15.92 -4.99
N GLY A 139 -23.83 16.13 -3.70
CA GLY A 139 -24.45 15.30 -2.66
C GLY A 139 -24.60 16.06 -1.35
N THR A 140 -25.35 15.45 -0.42
CA THR A 140 -25.57 16.00 0.92
C THR A 140 -25.27 14.92 1.96
N ASN A 141 -24.11 15.03 2.62
CA ASN A 141 -23.75 14.12 3.71
C ASN A 141 -24.56 14.43 4.96
N VAL A 142 -24.77 13.40 5.79
CA VAL A 142 -25.35 13.54 7.13
C VAL A 142 -24.36 13.06 8.15
N TYR A 143 -24.20 13.82 9.23
CA TYR A 143 -23.33 13.42 10.32
C TYR A 143 -23.91 13.81 11.67
N GLY A 144 -23.64 12.99 12.67
CA GLY A 144 -24.09 13.22 14.05
C GLY A 144 -23.01 12.89 15.06
N ILE A 145 -22.99 13.64 16.17
CA ILE A 145 -21.98 13.52 17.23
C ILE A 145 -22.68 13.10 18.52
N LEU A 146 -22.23 11.98 19.07
CA LEU A 146 -22.57 11.51 20.41
C LEU A 146 -21.37 11.74 21.33
N SER A 147 -21.49 12.73 22.20
CA SER A 147 -20.45 13.06 23.18
C SER A 147 -20.22 11.92 24.18
N SER A 148 -18.96 11.71 24.52
CA SER A 148 -18.51 10.73 25.50
C SER A 148 -19.13 11.00 26.88
N PRO A 149 -19.76 10.00 27.52
CA PRO A 149 -20.25 10.10 28.89
C PRO A 149 -19.13 10.02 29.94
N ARG A 150 -17.92 9.54 29.59
CA ARG A 150 -16.83 9.29 30.56
C ARG A 150 -15.61 10.18 30.41
N ALA A 151 -15.51 10.96 29.34
CA ALA A 151 -14.35 11.80 29.07
C ALA A 151 -14.75 13.09 28.34
N PRO A 152 -13.88 14.11 28.27
CA PRO A 152 -14.22 15.45 27.77
C PRO A 152 -14.38 15.56 26.23
N GLY A 153 -14.44 14.44 25.50
CA GLY A 153 -14.62 14.44 24.04
C GLY A 153 -13.41 14.90 23.23
N ALA A 154 -12.21 14.88 23.82
CA ALA A 154 -10.96 15.24 23.14
C ALA A 154 -10.55 14.23 22.03
N GLU A 155 -11.16 13.05 22.04
CA GLU A 155 -10.88 11.92 21.17
C GLU A 155 -12.18 11.38 20.58
N ALA A 156 -12.13 10.88 19.35
CA ALA A 156 -13.30 10.39 18.65
C ALA A 156 -13.07 9.05 17.91
N ILE A 157 -14.15 8.29 17.77
CA ILE A 157 -14.26 7.11 16.91
C ILE A 157 -15.34 7.39 15.86
N ILE A 158 -15.04 7.13 14.58
CA ILE A 158 -16.01 7.28 13.51
C ILE A 158 -16.69 5.94 13.20
N ILE A 159 -18.01 5.98 13.07
CA ILE A 159 -18.83 4.90 12.53
C ILE A 159 -19.51 5.43 11.29
N SER A 160 -19.26 4.82 10.15
CA SER A 160 -19.73 5.38 8.88
C SER A 160 -20.26 4.33 7.92
N ALA A 161 -21.16 4.77 7.05
CA ALA A 161 -21.64 4.01 5.91
C ALA A 161 -21.85 4.99 4.74
N SER A 162 -21.48 4.59 3.54
CA SER A 162 -21.86 5.30 2.32
C SER A 162 -23.21 4.78 1.82
N TRP A 163 -24.02 5.65 1.20
CA TRP A 163 -25.26 5.23 0.53
C TRP A 163 -24.97 4.24 -0.61
N LEU A 164 -23.84 4.43 -1.29
CA LEU A 164 -23.32 3.55 -2.32
C LEU A 164 -22.31 2.56 -1.73
N SER A 165 -22.37 1.31 -2.17
CA SER A 165 -21.46 0.23 -1.79
C SER A 165 -20.14 0.28 -2.56
N ARG A 166 -19.10 -0.32 -1.99
CA ARG A 166 -17.82 -0.62 -2.63
C ARG A 166 -17.91 -1.72 -3.70
N THR A 167 -19.04 -2.42 -3.78
CA THR A 167 -19.27 -3.55 -4.69
C THR A 167 -18.75 -3.23 -6.10
N ASN A 168 -17.97 -4.14 -6.68
CA ASN A 168 -17.31 -3.98 -7.97
C ASN A 168 -16.55 -2.65 -8.15
N GLU A 169 -15.85 -2.20 -7.09
CA GLU A 169 -15.10 -0.94 -7.08
C GLU A 169 -15.98 0.32 -7.19
N GLY A 170 -17.24 0.24 -6.77
CA GLY A 170 -18.18 1.37 -6.72
C GLY A 170 -19.08 1.46 -7.94
N ASP A 171 -19.69 0.34 -8.34
CA ASP A 171 -20.56 0.24 -9.53
C ASP A 171 -21.94 0.92 -9.38
N GLY A 172 -22.22 1.51 -8.22
CA GLY A 172 -23.50 2.15 -7.91
C GLY A 172 -24.48 1.25 -7.14
N THR A 173 -24.09 0.02 -6.78
CA THR A 173 -24.87 -0.84 -5.86
C THR A 173 -25.17 -0.08 -4.56
N LEU A 174 -26.40 -0.22 -4.05
CA LEU A 174 -26.82 0.48 -2.83
C LEU A 174 -26.42 -0.27 -1.56
N ASN A 175 -26.05 0.49 -0.53
CA ASN A 175 -25.67 -0.02 0.79
C ASN A 175 -26.73 0.34 1.85
N LEU A 176 -28.01 0.05 1.55
CA LEU A 176 -29.13 0.45 2.41
C LEU A 176 -29.07 -0.19 3.80
N ARG A 177 -28.63 -1.45 3.91
CA ARG A 177 -28.50 -2.14 5.19
C ARG A 177 -27.31 -1.64 5.99
N GLY A 178 -26.22 -1.23 5.33
CA GLY A 178 -25.12 -0.55 6.01
C GLY A 178 -25.57 0.77 6.63
N VAL A 179 -26.39 1.55 5.92
CA VAL A 179 -27.01 2.77 6.46
C VAL A 179 -27.99 2.46 7.60
N ALA A 180 -28.84 1.46 7.43
CA ALA A 180 -29.82 1.05 8.44
C ALA A 180 -29.18 0.61 9.76
N ILE A 181 -28.11 -0.19 9.71
CA ILE A 181 -27.42 -0.64 10.92
C ILE A 181 -26.68 0.51 11.60
N VAL A 182 -26.16 1.50 10.87
CA VAL A 182 -25.55 2.70 11.47
C VAL A 182 -26.58 3.50 12.27
N LEU A 183 -27.80 3.68 11.74
CA LEU A 183 -28.90 4.34 12.48
C LEU A 183 -29.29 3.56 13.73
N ALA A 184 -29.44 2.24 13.62
CA ALA A 184 -29.76 1.39 14.75
C ALA A 184 -28.64 1.35 15.80
N LEU A 185 -27.38 1.31 15.38
CA LEU A 185 -26.21 1.44 16.25
C LEU A 185 -26.20 2.78 16.96
N ALA A 186 -26.50 3.89 16.29
CA ALA A 186 -26.55 5.18 16.95
C ALA A 186 -27.58 5.22 18.10
N LYS A 187 -28.78 4.68 17.86
CA LYS A 187 -29.81 4.51 18.89
C LYS A 187 -29.35 3.59 20.03
N PHE A 188 -28.73 2.46 19.71
CA PHE A 188 -28.23 1.48 20.69
C PHE A 188 -27.11 2.06 21.55
N LEU A 189 -26.05 2.60 20.93
CA LEU A 189 -24.85 3.09 21.61
C LEU A 189 -25.18 4.27 22.54
N LYS A 190 -26.18 5.10 22.20
CA LYS A 190 -26.68 6.18 23.05
C LYS A 190 -27.21 5.72 24.41
N GLN A 191 -27.72 4.49 24.51
CA GLN A 191 -28.29 3.93 25.74
C GLN A 191 -27.22 3.53 26.77
N TYR A 192 -25.95 3.45 26.35
CA TYR A 192 -24.87 2.98 27.19
C TYR A 192 -23.89 4.09 27.55
N SER A 193 -23.53 4.16 28.83
CA SER A 193 -22.58 5.15 29.38
C SER A 193 -21.13 4.66 29.35
N LEU A 194 -20.77 3.77 28.43
CA LEU A 194 -19.51 3.02 28.47
C LEU A 194 -18.38 3.66 27.65
N TRP A 195 -18.72 4.64 26.82
CA TRP A 195 -17.80 5.26 25.87
C TRP A 195 -16.91 6.28 26.58
N ALA A 196 -15.62 6.22 26.30
CA ALA A 196 -14.61 7.18 26.74
C ALA A 196 -14.28 8.17 25.61
N LYS A 197 -14.61 7.84 24.36
CA LYS A 197 -14.41 8.69 23.18
C LYS A 197 -15.74 9.13 22.62
N ASP A 198 -15.76 10.29 21.98
CA ASP A 198 -16.92 10.73 21.22
C ASP A 198 -17.16 9.75 20.07
N LEU A 199 -18.43 9.49 19.77
CA LEU A 199 -18.82 8.67 18.63
C LEU A 199 -19.40 9.57 17.55
N VAL A 200 -18.76 9.57 16.39
CA VAL A 200 -19.16 10.37 15.23
C VAL A 200 -19.76 9.44 14.19
N PHE A 201 -21.04 9.63 13.89
CA PHE A 201 -21.75 8.90 12.85
C PHE A 201 -21.68 9.70 11.55
N VAL A 202 -21.26 9.08 10.46
CA VAL A 202 -21.20 9.74 9.14
C VAL A 202 -21.87 8.87 8.10
N ILE A 203 -22.92 9.38 7.46
CA ILE A 203 -23.57 8.77 6.31
C ILE A 203 -23.24 9.61 5.09
N SER A 204 -22.35 9.11 4.24
CA SER A 204 -21.99 9.80 3.00
C SER A 204 -23.00 9.51 1.91
N ASP A 205 -23.38 10.55 1.15
CA ASP A 205 -24.37 10.43 0.09
C ASP A 205 -23.79 9.75 -1.16
N GLY A 206 -22.58 10.13 -1.52
CA GLY A 206 -21.77 9.43 -2.51
C GLY A 206 -20.96 8.26 -1.91
N TYR A 207 -20.07 7.72 -2.74
CA TYR A 207 -19.14 6.68 -2.31
C TYR A 207 -17.88 7.31 -1.69
N LEU A 208 -16.82 7.54 -2.47
CA LEU A 208 -15.58 8.16 -1.97
C LEU A 208 -15.69 9.68 -1.87
N ASP A 209 -16.40 10.32 -2.80
CA ASP A 209 -16.55 11.77 -2.92
C ASP A 209 -17.20 12.40 -1.68
N GLY A 210 -18.29 11.79 -1.19
CA GLY A 210 -18.99 12.28 0.01
C GLY A 210 -18.11 12.21 1.25
N MET A 211 -17.46 11.08 1.51
CA MET A 211 -16.58 10.97 2.68
C MET A 211 -15.35 11.88 2.57
N GLN A 212 -14.77 12.04 1.38
CA GLN A 212 -13.67 12.97 1.15
C GLN A 212 -14.09 14.42 1.46
N ALA A 213 -15.31 14.82 1.10
CA ALA A 213 -15.86 16.14 1.41
C ALA A 213 -15.99 16.38 2.91
N TRP A 214 -16.49 15.37 3.63
CA TRP A 214 -16.64 15.44 5.08
C TRP A 214 -15.28 15.49 5.78
N LEU A 215 -14.34 14.61 5.42
CA LEU A 215 -13.00 14.58 5.99
C LEU A 215 -12.21 15.86 5.72
N ASN A 216 -12.31 16.41 4.50
CA ASN A 216 -11.67 17.67 4.16
C ASN A 216 -12.15 18.82 5.04
N ALA A 217 -13.46 18.92 5.25
CA ALA A 217 -14.02 19.94 6.12
C ALA A 217 -13.68 19.69 7.60
N TYR A 218 -13.63 18.44 8.06
CA TYR A 218 -13.26 18.07 9.43
C TYR A 218 -11.82 18.46 9.79
N HIS A 219 -10.89 18.26 8.85
CA HIS A 219 -9.46 18.54 9.04
C HIS A 219 -9.02 19.91 8.48
N GLY A 220 -9.93 20.68 7.90
CA GLY A 220 -9.62 21.96 7.27
C GLY A 220 -8.72 21.86 6.02
N SER A 221 -8.69 20.70 5.35
CA SER A 221 -7.94 20.52 4.10
C SER A 221 -8.76 20.96 2.89
N VAL A 222 -8.10 21.60 1.93
CA VAL A 222 -8.73 22.11 0.70
C VAL A 222 -8.26 21.29 -0.49
N GLN A 223 -9.21 20.93 -1.37
CA GLN A 223 -8.94 20.19 -2.59
C GLN A 223 -9.55 20.94 -3.79
N SER A 224 -8.75 21.17 -4.83
CA SER A 224 -9.13 22.10 -5.92
C SER A 224 -10.36 21.67 -6.74
N ASN A 225 -10.70 20.38 -6.75
CA ASN A 225 -11.83 19.82 -7.49
C ASN A 225 -13.00 19.39 -6.58
N LEU A 226 -12.98 19.78 -5.30
CA LEU A 226 -14.02 19.49 -4.32
C LEU A 226 -14.38 20.75 -3.55
N HIS A 227 -15.63 21.18 -3.63
CA HIS A 227 -16.18 22.25 -2.81
C HIS A 227 -17.16 21.65 -1.81
N ALA A 228 -16.96 21.93 -0.52
CA ALA A 228 -17.80 21.41 0.55
C ALA A 228 -18.08 22.50 1.58
N ASP A 229 -19.29 22.51 2.12
CA ASP A 229 -19.67 23.41 3.20
C ASP A 229 -18.85 23.10 4.46
N LYS A 230 -18.62 24.13 5.29
CA LYS A 230 -17.99 23.95 6.60
C LYS A 230 -18.91 23.13 7.51
N LEU A 231 -18.33 22.31 8.37
CA LEU A 231 -19.10 21.57 9.37
C LEU A 231 -19.59 22.54 10.46
N GLU A 232 -20.87 22.46 10.80
CA GLU A 232 -21.48 23.23 11.89
C GLU A 232 -20.99 22.78 13.26
N MET A 233 -20.60 21.50 13.36
CA MET A 233 -20.09 20.89 14.57
C MET A 233 -18.93 19.94 14.25
N THR A 234 -17.95 19.90 15.14
CA THR A 234 -16.81 18.99 15.07
C THR A 234 -16.61 18.31 16.44
N SER A 235 -15.85 17.23 16.45
CA SER A 235 -15.47 16.52 17.67
C SER A 235 -13.95 16.54 17.83
N GLY A 236 -13.44 15.81 18.81
CA GLY A 236 -12.01 15.69 19.08
C GLY A 236 -11.21 14.97 18.00
N VAL A 237 -9.98 14.63 18.35
CA VAL A 237 -9.06 13.96 17.43
C VAL A 237 -9.55 12.54 17.14
N VAL A 238 -9.83 12.24 15.87
CA VAL A 238 -10.26 10.90 15.46
C VAL A 238 -9.07 9.94 15.51
N TRP A 239 -9.27 8.77 16.13
CA TRP A 239 -8.26 7.72 16.22
C TRP A 239 -8.55 6.55 15.31
N THR A 240 -9.79 6.07 15.35
CA THR A 240 -10.22 4.91 14.56
C THR A 240 -11.51 5.21 13.80
N ALA A 241 -11.68 4.59 12.64
CA ALA A 241 -12.91 4.65 11.86
C ALA A 241 -13.33 3.27 11.36
N LEU A 242 -14.61 2.94 11.53
CA LEU A 242 -15.22 1.74 10.98
C LEU A 242 -16.17 2.14 9.84
N ASN A 243 -15.89 1.65 8.63
CA ASN A 243 -16.75 1.84 7.47
C ASN A 243 -17.57 0.57 7.23
N ILE A 244 -18.89 0.66 7.28
CA ILE A 244 -19.80 -0.49 7.18
C ILE A 244 -20.41 -0.52 5.78
N ASP A 245 -20.21 -1.64 5.09
CA ASP A 245 -20.75 -1.91 3.78
C ASP A 245 -21.48 -3.26 3.76
N TYR A 246 -22.80 -3.20 3.74
CA TYR A 246 -23.71 -4.33 3.79
C TYR A 246 -24.77 -4.20 2.68
N PRO A 247 -24.44 -4.63 1.44
CA PRO A 247 -25.33 -4.47 0.29
C PRO A 247 -26.35 -5.60 0.12
N GLY A 248 -26.08 -6.81 0.62
CA GLY A 248 -26.94 -7.99 0.45
C GLY A 248 -28.00 -8.17 1.54
N HIS A 249 -29.04 -8.98 1.28
CA HIS A 249 -30.04 -9.31 2.31
C HIS A 249 -29.42 -10.01 3.53
N SER A 250 -28.60 -11.02 3.28
CA SER A 250 -27.83 -11.74 4.29
C SER A 250 -26.40 -11.85 3.79
N PHE A 251 -25.51 -12.31 4.66
CA PHE A 251 -24.11 -12.50 4.30
C PHE A 251 -23.55 -13.81 4.85
N SER A 252 -22.51 -14.30 4.19
CA SER A 252 -21.81 -15.51 4.61
C SER A 252 -20.52 -15.20 5.38
N HIS A 253 -19.81 -14.14 4.99
CA HIS A 253 -18.50 -13.78 5.52
C HIS A 253 -18.39 -12.25 5.65
N LEU A 254 -17.49 -11.80 6.53
CA LEU A 254 -17.07 -10.40 6.61
C LEU A 254 -15.75 -10.23 5.88
N GLY A 255 -15.80 -9.51 4.77
CA GLY A 255 -14.65 -9.04 4.02
C GLY A 255 -14.01 -7.82 4.66
N VAL A 256 -12.68 -7.79 4.68
CA VAL A 256 -11.91 -6.62 5.18
C VAL A 256 -11.13 -6.00 4.04
N PHE A 257 -11.38 -4.71 3.81
CA PHE A 257 -10.60 -3.84 2.91
C PHE A 257 -9.89 -2.78 3.75
N TYR A 258 -8.62 -2.52 3.46
CA TYR A 258 -7.75 -1.76 4.35
C TYR A 258 -6.66 -0.95 3.63
N GLU A 259 -6.45 -1.12 2.33
CA GLU A 259 -5.48 -0.31 1.59
C GLU A 259 -6.00 1.11 1.36
N GLY A 260 -5.21 2.12 1.72
CA GLY A 260 -5.54 3.52 1.47
C GLY A 260 -4.76 4.21 0.36
N LEU A 261 -4.97 5.51 0.28
CA LEU A 261 -4.35 6.35 -0.74
C LEU A 261 -2.82 6.29 -0.65
N ASN A 262 -2.16 6.19 -1.82
CA ASN A 262 -0.71 6.13 -1.98
C ASN A 262 -0.05 5.01 -1.15
N GLY A 263 -0.77 3.91 -0.93
CA GLY A 263 -0.23 2.72 -0.29
C GLY A 263 -0.16 2.77 1.23
N ARG A 264 -0.80 3.76 1.86
CA ARG A 264 -0.93 3.83 3.32
C ARG A 264 -1.77 2.66 3.84
N LEU A 265 -1.36 2.09 4.96
CA LEU A 265 -2.04 0.98 5.63
C LEU A 265 -2.40 1.39 7.07
N PRO A 266 -3.51 0.86 7.63
CA PRO A 266 -3.82 1.04 9.03
C PRO A 266 -2.90 0.16 9.87
N ASN A 267 -2.79 0.50 11.14
CA ASN A 267 -2.15 -0.36 12.12
C ASN A 267 -2.76 -1.76 12.12
N GLN A 268 -1.91 -2.78 12.02
CA GLN A 268 -2.33 -4.17 11.85
C GLN A 268 -3.18 -4.70 13.01
N ASP A 269 -2.96 -4.22 14.24
CA ASP A 269 -3.68 -4.72 15.42
C ASP A 269 -5.17 -4.42 15.37
N LEU A 270 -5.58 -3.34 14.68
CA LEU A 270 -6.98 -3.02 14.47
C LEU A 270 -7.68 -4.15 13.68
N MET A 271 -7.06 -4.60 12.60
CA MET A 271 -7.58 -5.69 11.76
C MET A 271 -7.50 -7.04 12.47
N ASN A 272 -6.38 -7.31 13.15
CA ASN A 272 -6.19 -8.56 13.90
C ASN A 272 -7.24 -8.66 15.02
N SER A 273 -7.51 -7.56 15.72
CA SER A 273 -8.55 -7.49 16.75
C SER A 273 -9.93 -7.79 16.19
N PHE A 274 -10.28 -7.17 15.06
CA PHE A 274 -11.54 -7.44 14.36
C PHE A 274 -11.67 -8.92 13.97
N HIS A 275 -10.60 -9.52 13.44
CA HIS A 275 -10.59 -10.94 13.09
C HIS A 275 -10.84 -11.84 14.30
N VAL A 276 -10.16 -11.59 15.42
CA VAL A 276 -10.33 -12.34 16.67
C VAL A 276 -11.78 -12.22 17.18
N ILE A 277 -12.33 -11.01 17.17
CA ILE A 277 -13.71 -10.72 17.60
C ILE A 277 -14.72 -11.48 16.73
N SER A 278 -14.64 -11.31 15.41
CA SER A 278 -15.56 -11.93 14.46
C SER A 278 -15.52 -13.45 14.55
N SER A 279 -14.32 -14.03 14.63
CA SER A 279 -14.13 -15.48 14.77
C SER A 279 -14.73 -16.04 16.06
N ARG A 280 -14.58 -15.34 17.19
CA ARG A 280 -15.21 -15.72 18.48
C ARG A 280 -16.73 -15.66 18.43
N MET A 281 -17.30 -14.81 17.58
CA MET A 281 -18.75 -14.69 17.39
C MET A 281 -19.29 -15.65 16.32
N GLY A 282 -18.44 -16.53 15.76
CA GLY A 282 -18.85 -17.50 14.75
C GLY A 282 -19.11 -16.87 13.38
N VAL A 283 -18.58 -15.67 13.13
CA VAL A 283 -18.70 -14.99 11.84
C VAL A 283 -17.34 -15.06 11.13
N PRO A 284 -17.22 -15.78 10.01
CA PRO A 284 -15.94 -15.97 9.35
C PRO A 284 -15.49 -14.70 8.62
N VAL A 285 -14.18 -14.43 8.67
CA VAL A 285 -13.54 -13.27 8.05
C VAL A 285 -12.74 -13.70 6.83
N ILE A 286 -12.86 -12.95 5.75
CA ILE A 286 -12.07 -13.11 4.52
C ILE A 286 -11.32 -11.81 4.22
N LEU A 287 -10.27 -11.93 3.41
CA LEU A 287 -9.61 -10.76 2.84
C LEU A 287 -10.43 -10.33 1.61
N TYR A 288 -10.80 -9.06 1.54
CA TYR A 288 -11.61 -8.52 0.43
C TYR A 288 -12.97 -9.22 0.27
N ASP A 289 -13.35 -9.60 -0.95
CA ASP A 289 -14.67 -10.10 -1.35
C ASP A 289 -14.66 -11.52 -1.91
N HIS A 290 -13.54 -12.25 -1.80
CA HIS A 290 -13.42 -13.60 -2.35
C HIS A 290 -13.29 -14.66 -1.26
N LEU A 291 -14.04 -15.74 -1.46
CA LEU A 291 -13.99 -16.91 -0.61
C LEU A 291 -12.71 -17.70 -0.91
N ASP A 292 -12.23 -18.44 0.09
CA ASP A 292 -11.15 -19.39 -0.11
C ASP A 292 -11.64 -20.57 -0.98
N PRO A 293 -11.17 -20.70 -2.23
CA PRO A 293 -11.68 -21.73 -3.14
C PRO A 293 -11.37 -23.16 -2.66
N ARG A 294 -10.42 -23.33 -1.74
CA ARG A 294 -10.08 -24.64 -1.17
C ARG A 294 -11.23 -25.23 -0.34
N ASN A 295 -12.03 -24.35 0.27
CA ASN A 295 -13.15 -24.72 1.13
C ASN A 295 -14.46 -24.97 0.35
N ILE A 296 -14.48 -24.67 -0.95
CA ILE A 296 -15.68 -24.75 -1.79
C ILE A 296 -15.38 -25.66 -2.99
N PRO A 297 -15.88 -26.92 -3.01
CA PRO A 297 -15.54 -27.89 -4.05
C PRO A 297 -15.73 -27.38 -5.48
N GLU A 298 -16.82 -26.65 -5.73
CA GLU A 298 -17.17 -26.10 -7.05
C GLU A 298 -16.20 -25.01 -7.54
N ARG A 299 -15.57 -24.29 -6.61
CA ARG A 299 -14.67 -23.16 -6.93
C ARG A 299 -13.20 -23.53 -6.99
N ARG A 300 -12.83 -24.79 -6.72
CA ARG A 300 -11.42 -25.23 -6.75
C ARG A 300 -10.71 -24.94 -8.06
N HIS A 301 -11.45 -24.87 -9.18
CA HIS A 301 -10.95 -24.50 -10.49
C HIS A 301 -10.35 -23.09 -10.55
N GLU A 302 -10.70 -22.18 -9.64
CA GLU A 302 -10.11 -20.83 -9.54
C GLU A 302 -8.61 -20.87 -9.22
N LEU A 303 -8.10 -22.00 -8.71
CA LEU A 303 -6.68 -22.22 -8.43
C LEU A 303 -5.93 -22.91 -9.59
N ASP A 304 -6.60 -23.19 -10.71
CA ASP A 304 -6.01 -23.87 -11.87
C ASP A 304 -5.12 -22.96 -12.74
N TRP A 305 -4.81 -21.75 -12.28
CA TRP A 305 -3.76 -20.91 -12.88
C TRP A 305 -2.36 -21.51 -12.69
N LEU A 306 -2.22 -22.51 -11.82
CA LEU A 306 -0.98 -23.29 -11.66
C LEU A 306 -0.59 -23.95 -13.00
N PRO A 307 0.69 -23.88 -13.40
CA PRO A 307 1.09 -24.32 -14.73
C PRO A 307 0.78 -25.79 -15.03
N GLY A 308 0.34 -26.06 -16.27
CA GLY A 308 -0.01 -27.39 -16.76
C GLY A 308 1.10 -28.43 -16.67
N TRP A 309 2.37 -27.99 -16.74
CA TRP A 309 3.57 -28.83 -16.62
C TRP A 309 3.84 -29.34 -15.20
N LEU A 310 3.20 -28.76 -14.18
CA LEU A 310 3.38 -29.22 -12.80
C LEU A 310 2.67 -30.58 -12.60
N PRO A 311 3.36 -31.61 -12.08
CA PRO A 311 2.77 -32.92 -11.81
C PRO A 311 1.49 -32.82 -10.98
N LYS A 312 0.46 -33.62 -11.31
CA LYS A 312 -0.83 -33.62 -10.60
C LYS A 312 -0.67 -33.82 -9.09
N ALA A 313 0.22 -34.73 -8.68
CA ALA A 313 0.53 -34.98 -7.27
C ALA A 313 1.00 -33.72 -6.52
N LEU A 314 1.77 -32.82 -7.17
CA LEU A 314 2.19 -31.55 -6.58
C LEU A 314 1.07 -30.51 -6.63
N ARG A 315 0.31 -30.44 -7.73
CA ARG A 315 -0.81 -29.48 -7.88
C ARG A 315 -1.93 -29.72 -6.87
N ASP A 316 -2.17 -30.99 -6.52
CA ASP A 316 -3.19 -31.38 -5.57
C ASP A 316 -2.72 -31.33 -4.11
N HIS A 317 -1.42 -31.09 -3.88
CA HIS A 317 -0.86 -30.94 -2.55
C HIS A 317 -1.45 -29.70 -1.84
N SER A 318 -1.81 -29.86 -0.56
CA SER A 318 -2.48 -28.82 0.23
C SER A 318 -1.67 -27.52 0.31
N ASP A 319 -0.35 -27.63 0.47
CA ASP A 319 0.54 -26.46 0.57
C ASP A 319 0.67 -25.71 -0.75
N VAL A 320 0.64 -26.41 -1.89
CA VAL A 320 0.71 -25.77 -3.21
C VAL A 320 -0.58 -25.03 -3.51
N ARG A 321 -1.73 -25.59 -3.14
CA ARG A 321 -3.02 -24.88 -3.23
C ARG A 321 -3.10 -23.71 -2.25
N ALA A 322 -2.54 -23.85 -1.04
CA ALA A 322 -2.43 -22.77 -0.08
C ALA A 322 -1.58 -21.62 -0.62
N TYR A 323 -0.43 -21.96 -1.19
CA TYR A 323 0.43 -21.02 -1.89
C TYR A 323 -0.33 -20.31 -3.02
N ALA A 324 -1.07 -21.05 -3.85
CA ALA A 324 -1.82 -20.49 -4.96
C ALA A 324 -2.88 -19.47 -4.49
N TYR A 325 -3.62 -19.79 -3.43
CA TYR A 325 -4.58 -18.88 -2.81
C TYR A 325 -3.90 -17.65 -2.21
N ASN A 326 -2.84 -17.84 -1.43
CA ASN A 326 -2.10 -16.74 -0.81
C ASN A 326 -1.47 -15.83 -1.88
N ALA A 327 -1.04 -16.38 -3.02
CA ALA A 327 -0.44 -15.60 -4.11
C ALA A 327 -1.47 -14.68 -4.76
N LEU A 328 -2.72 -15.12 -4.88
CA LEU A 328 -3.83 -14.26 -5.33
C LEU A 328 -4.08 -13.13 -4.33
N ASN A 329 -4.02 -13.39 -3.03
CA ASN A 329 -4.14 -12.36 -1.99
C ASN A 329 -3.02 -11.33 -2.06
N VAL A 330 -1.76 -11.80 -2.11
CA VAL A 330 -0.58 -10.94 -2.24
C VAL A 330 -0.65 -10.11 -3.53
N TRP A 331 -1.07 -10.71 -4.65
CA TRP A 331 -1.26 -10.01 -5.90
C TRP A 331 -2.32 -8.90 -5.81
N ARG A 332 -3.47 -9.18 -5.20
CA ARG A 332 -4.53 -8.17 -4.98
C ARG A 332 -4.04 -7.03 -4.09
N HIS A 333 -3.33 -7.34 -3.01
CA HIS A 333 -2.72 -6.32 -2.14
C HIS A 333 -1.76 -5.42 -2.93
N ILE A 334 -0.86 -6.03 -3.72
CA ILE A 334 0.08 -5.29 -4.58
C ILE A 334 -0.67 -4.46 -5.63
N LYS A 335 -1.76 -4.97 -6.20
CA LYS A 335 -2.58 -4.22 -7.17
C LYS A 335 -3.15 -2.95 -6.54
N TYR A 336 -3.73 -3.03 -5.34
CA TYR A 336 -4.25 -1.84 -4.64
C TYR A 336 -3.12 -0.87 -4.28
N GLN A 337 -2.04 -1.37 -3.69
CA GLN A 337 -0.83 -0.60 -3.35
C GLN A 337 -0.24 0.15 -4.56
N ALA A 338 0.00 -0.56 -5.67
CA ALA A 338 0.58 -0.01 -6.88
C ALA A 338 -0.35 1.00 -7.59
N SER A 339 -1.67 0.83 -7.46
CA SER A 339 -2.64 1.77 -8.03
C SER A 339 -2.67 3.12 -7.30
N GLY A 340 -2.19 3.17 -6.05
CA GLY A 340 -2.29 4.33 -5.18
C GLY A 340 -3.73 4.71 -4.79
N ARG A 341 -4.75 3.97 -5.25
CA ARG A 341 -6.15 4.18 -4.92
C ARG A 341 -6.50 3.46 -3.63
N GLY A 342 -7.33 4.10 -2.80
CA GLY A 342 -7.92 3.45 -1.65
C GLY A 342 -8.82 2.31 -2.11
N SER A 343 -8.69 1.15 -1.47
CA SER A 343 -9.52 -0.01 -1.78
C SER A 343 -10.99 0.23 -1.42
N GLY A 344 -11.27 1.14 -0.48
CA GLY A 344 -12.62 1.62 -0.17
C GLY A 344 -12.62 2.95 0.59
N VAL A 345 -13.77 3.31 1.17
CA VAL A 345 -13.98 4.60 1.86
C VAL A 345 -12.97 4.83 3.01
N HIS A 346 -12.60 3.78 3.74
CA HIS A 346 -11.58 3.82 4.79
C HIS A 346 -10.23 4.37 4.30
N GLY A 347 -9.90 4.19 3.02
CA GLY A 347 -8.62 4.59 2.45
C GLY A 347 -8.39 6.10 2.48
N LEU A 348 -9.48 6.88 2.55
CA LEU A 348 -9.46 8.34 2.66
C LEU A 348 -9.07 8.81 4.07
N PHE A 349 -9.23 7.97 5.09
CA PHE A 349 -8.93 8.28 6.49
C PHE A 349 -7.43 8.22 6.77
N HIS A 350 -6.69 7.33 6.09
CA HIS A 350 -5.27 7.12 6.36
C HIS A 350 -4.41 8.35 6.09
N GLN A 351 -4.85 9.27 5.20
CA GLN A 351 -4.12 10.52 4.97
C GLN A 351 -4.12 11.46 6.19
N PHE A 352 -5.09 11.29 7.09
CA PHE A 352 -5.21 12.05 8.33
C PHE A 352 -4.69 11.27 9.55
N ARG A 353 -3.94 10.18 9.33
CA ARG A 353 -3.44 9.25 10.38
C ARG A 353 -4.56 8.68 11.24
N ILE A 354 -5.69 8.35 10.61
CA ILE A 354 -6.79 7.63 11.24
C ILE A 354 -6.72 6.17 10.80
N ASP A 355 -6.66 5.26 11.76
CA ASP A 355 -6.67 3.82 11.50
C ASP A 355 -8.09 3.36 11.17
N ALA A 356 -8.28 2.83 9.97
CA ALA A 356 -9.61 2.55 9.45
C ALA A 356 -9.64 1.30 8.57
N PHE A 357 -10.80 0.68 8.46
CA PHE A 357 -11.04 -0.38 7.47
C PHE A 357 -12.51 -0.44 7.09
N THR A 358 -12.80 -0.99 5.92
CA THR A 358 -14.18 -1.28 5.48
C THR A 358 -14.53 -2.71 5.80
N ILE A 359 -15.62 -2.90 6.55
CA ILE A 359 -16.29 -4.16 6.81
C ILE A 359 -17.28 -4.38 5.66
N PHE A 360 -16.99 -5.32 4.78
CA PHE A 360 -17.84 -5.70 3.66
C PHE A 360 -18.59 -7.00 3.95
N ALA A 361 -19.89 -6.93 4.16
CA ALA A 361 -20.73 -8.11 4.39
C ALA A 361 -21.03 -8.79 3.05
N LEU A 362 -20.27 -9.86 2.74
CA LEU A 362 -20.32 -10.55 1.45
C LEU A 362 -21.72 -11.15 1.19
N PRO A 363 -22.48 -10.65 0.19
CA PRO A 363 -23.84 -11.10 -0.06
C PRO A 363 -23.97 -12.61 -0.24
N ALA A 364 -24.87 -13.23 0.52
CA ALA A 364 -25.20 -14.64 0.43
C ALA A 364 -26.60 -14.89 0.99
N THR A 365 -27.13 -16.10 0.83
CA THR A 365 -28.44 -16.50 1.40
C THR A 365 -28.44 -16.62 2.92
N GLY A 366 -27.28 -16.59 3.58
CA GLY A 366 -27.13 -16.73 5.03
C GLY A 366 -25.77 -17.33 5.39
N PRO A 367 -25.49 -17.57 6.69
CA PRO A 367 -26.44 -17.58 7.82
C PRO A 367 -26.51 -16.26 8.61
N HIS A 368 -25.75 -15.23 8.23
CA HIS A 368 -25.58 -14.04 9.05
C HIS A 368 -26.39 -12.83 8.54
N GLY A 369 -26.71 -11.91 9.45
CA GLY A 369 -27.43 -10.68 9.18
C GLY A 369 -27.16 -9.62 10.25
N PHE A 370 -28.08 -8.67 10.44
CA PHE A 370 -27.94 -7.55 11.39
C PHE A 370 -27.53 -7.96 12.80
N HIS A 371 -28.04 -9.09 13.30
CA HIS A 371 -27.70 -9.57 14.65
C HIS A 371 -26.20 -9.87 14.79
N ALA A 372 -25.65 -10.63 13.84
CA ALA A 372 -24.25 -11.03 13.85
C ALA A 372 -23.33 -9.82 13.62
N LEU A 373 -23.64 -8.99 12.62
CA LEU A 373 -22.85 -7.81 12.30
C LEU A 373 -22.84 -6.79 13.44
N GLY A 374 -24.00 -6.51 14.05
CA GLY A 374 -24.11 -5.56 15.16
C GLY A 374 -23.32 -5.98 16.39
N ARG A 375 -23.32 -7.27 16.75
CA ARG A 375 -22.48 -7.80 17.83
C ARG A 375 -20.98 -7.64 17.53
N VAL A 376 -20.55 -7.95 16.30
CA VAL A 376 -19.14 -7.80 15.90
C VAL A 376 -18.71 -6.33 15.95
N ILE A 377 -19.54 -5.42 15.44
CA ILE A 377 -19.27 -3.97 15.49
C ILE A 377 -19.23 -3.47 16.93
N GLU A 378 -20.20 -3.83 17.77
CA GLU A 378 -20.21 -3.44 19.18
C GLU A 378 -18.89 -3.85 19.85
N SER A 379 -18.51 -5.13 19.76
CA SER A 379 -17.28 -5.60 20.40
C SER A 379 -16.02 -4.95 19.80
N THR A 380 -16.02 -4.60 18.52
CA THR A 380 -14.91 -3.89 17.87
C THR A 380 -14.79 -2.47 18.44
N LEU A 381 -15.91 -1.77 18.58
CA LEU A 381 -15.97 -0.43 19.19
C LEU A 381 -15.55 -0.46 20.67
N ARG A 382 -15.91 -1.51 21.42
CA ARG A 382 -15.44 -1.69 22.80
C ARG A 382 -13.92 -1.79 22.87
N THR A 383 -13.34 -2.57 21.97
CA THR A 383 -11.90 -2.78 21.87
C THR A 383 -11.16 -1.48 21.51
N THR A 384 -11.64 -0.71 20.53
CA THR A 384 -10.99 0.56 20.17
C THR A 384 -11.25 1.68 21.18
N ASN A 385 -12.36 1.63 21.92
CA ASN A 385 -12.65 2.57 22.99
C ASN A 385 -11.67 2.45 24.18
N ASN A 386 -11.09 1.27 24.39
CA ASN A 386 -10.10 1.03 25.45
C ASN A 386 -8.71 1.61 25.17
N LEU A 387 -8.45 2.04 23.93
CA LEU A 387 -7.18 2.68 23.59
C LEU A 387 -6.95 3.91 24.47
N LEU A 388 -5.77 4.00 25.08
CA LEU A 388 -5.34 5.17 25.86
C LEU A 388 -4.51 6.14 25.03
N GLU A 389 -3.97 5.66 23.92
CA GLU A 389 -3.20 6.42 22.94
C GLU A 389 -3.46 5.88 21.54
N ARG A 390 -3.00 6.62 20.52
CA ARG A 390 -3.07 6.17 19.13
C ARG A 390 -2.26 4.89 18.94
N LEU A 391 -2.72 4.02 18.06
CA LEU A 391 -2.03 2.77 17.75
C LEU A 391 -0.63 3.05 17.19
N HIS A 392 0.39 2.48 17.83
CA HIS A 392 1.80 2.69 17.45
C HIS A 392 2.69 1.45 17.66
N ALA A 393 2.26 0.48 18.48
CA ALA A 393 3.07 -0.70 18.84
C ALA A 393 3.24 -1.74 17.70
N SER A 394 2.26 -1.85 16.81
CA SER A 394 2.23 -2.86 15.72
C SER A 394 2.76 -2.33 14.37
N PHE A 395 2.71 -3.18 13.34
CA PHE A 395 3.25 -2.88 12.01
C PHE A 395 2.35 -1.96 11.17
N PHE A 396 3.00 -1.03 10.45
CA PHE A 396 2.40 -0.22 9.38
C PHE A 396 2.81 -0.70 7.97
N PHE A 397 3.76 -1.64 7.88
CA PHE A 397 4.23 -2.24 6.63
C PHE A 397 4.10 -3.76 6.71
N TYR A 398 3.01 -4.27 6.16
CA TYR A 398 2.72 -5.70 6.12
C TYR A 398 1.96 -6.05 4.85
N ILE A 399 1.99 -7.34 4.50
CA ILE A 399 1.18 -7.92 3.43
C ILE A 399 0.33 -9.03 4.02
N MET A 400 -0.99 -8.93 3.94
CA MET A 400 -1.87 -10.02 4.35
C MET A 400 -1.84 -11.13 3.30
N THR A 401 -1.43 -12.33 3.69
CA THR A 401 -1.46 -13.52 2.82
C THR A 401 -2.78 -14.27 2.96
N GLY A 402 -3.51 -14.05 4.05
CA GLY A 402 -4.86 -14.52 4.31
C GLY A 402 -5.47 -13.78 5.50
N PRO A 403 -6.71 -14.10 5.91
CA PRO A 403 -7.41 -13.36 6.96
C PRO A 403 -6.75 -13.47 8.36
N SER A 404 -5.97 -14.53 8.60
CA SER A 404 -5.28 -14.79 9.87
C SER A 404 -3.75 -14.92 9.71
N ARG A 405 -3.20 -14.52 8.56
CA ARG A 405 -1.75 -14.61 8.29
C ARG A 405 -1.22 -13.41 7.52
N PHE A 406 -0.02 -12.98 7.89
CA PHE A 406 0.63 -11.81 7.31
C PHE A 406 2.15 -11.98 7.17
N LEU A 407 2.73 -11.15 6.32
CA LEU A 407 4.17 -10.96 6.15
C LEU A 407 4.55 -9.59 6.68
N LYS A 408 5.50 -9.54 7.61
CA LYS A 408 6.11 -8.27 8.07
C LYS A 408 7.11 -7.74 7.03
N ILE A 409 7.48 -6.47 7.13
CA ILE A 409 8.49 -5.84 6.25
C ILE A 409 9.77 -6.65 6.07
N GLY A 410 10.31 -7.21 7.15
CA GLY A 410 11.52 -8.03 7.11
C GLY A 410 11.38 -9.35 6.34
N SER A 411 10.15 -9.80 6.02
CA SER A 411 9.91 -10.99 5.22
C SER A 411 10.02 -10.72 3.72
N PHE A 412 9.66 -9.53 3.24
CA PHE A 412 9.67 -9.23 1.79
C PHE A 412 10.81 -8.31 1.35
N LEU A 413 11.37 -7.50 2.26
CA LEU A 413 12.49 -6.61 1.98
C LEU A 413 13.77 -7.32 1.47
N PRO A 414 14.14 -8.54 1.93
CA PRO A 414 15.31 -9.24 1.41
C PRO A 414 15.29 -9.46 -0.11
N SER A 415 14.12 -9.76 -0.69
CA SER A 415 13.99 -9.92 -2.14
C SER A 415 14.37 -8.64 -2.88
N ALA A 416 13.79 -7.51 -2.46
CA ALA A 416 14.06 -6.21 -3.08
C ALA A 416 15.55 -5.88 -2.98
N VAL A 417 16.15 -6.00 -1.78
CA VAL A 417 17.58 -5.72 -1.56
C VAL A 417 18.49 -6.60 -2.42
N LEU A 418 18.21 -7.89 -2.53
CA LEU A 418 19.02 -8.80 -3.36
C LEU A 418 19.00 -8.39 -4.84
N VAL A 419 17.83 -8.03 -5.36
CA VAL A 419 17.69 -7.52 -6.73
C VAL A 419 18.42 -6.18 -6.90
N SER A 420 18.25 -5.24 -5.95
CA SER A 420 18.93 -3.94 -5.95
C SER A 420 20.45 -4.07 -6.00
N VAL A 421 21.02 -4.90 -5.11
CA VAL A 421 22.47 -5.14 -5.04
C VAL A 421 22.97 -5.79 -6.34
N ALA A 422 22.19 -6.69 -6.93
CA ALA A 422 22.54 -7.31 -8.21
C ALA A 422 22.55 -6.28 -9.36
N MET A 423 21.60 -5.35 -9.40
CA MET A 423 21.58 -4.26 -10.39
C MET A 423 22.75 -3.30 -10.18
N MET A 424 23.07 -2.97 -8.92
CA MET A 424 24.23 -2.15 -8.57
C MET A 424 25.54 -2.80 -9.07
N PHE A 425 25.76 -4.09 -8.81
CA PHE A 425 26.93 -4.80 -9.34
C PHE A 425 26.96 -4.85 -10.88
N GLY A 426 25.79 -5.00 -11.51
CA GLY A 426 25.66 -4.89 -12.96
C GLY A 426 26.10 -3.52 -13.50
N GLY A 427 25.65 -2.45 -12.85
CA GLY A 427 26.04 -1.08 -13.19
C GLY A 427 27.53 -0.82 -13.00
N LEU A 428 28.12 -1.27 -11.87
CA LEU A 428 29.56 -1.14 -11.63
C LEU A 428 30.39 -1.92 -12.65
N LYS A 429 29.97 -3.14 -13.01
CA LYS A 429 30.67 -3.94 -14.02
C LYS A 429 30.65 -3.23 -15.37
N GLU A 430 29.47 -2.83 -15.84
CA GLU A 430 29.33 -2.14 -17.13
C GLU A 430 30.11 -0.81 -17.14
N TRP A 431 30.15 -0.10 -16.00
CA TRP A 431 30.97 1.10 -15.84
C TRP A 431 32.46 0.82 -15.99
N VAL A 432 32.96 -0.29 -15.44
CA VAL A 432 34.37 -0.70 -15.61
C VAL A 432 34.64 -1.16 -17.03
N ASP A 433 33.78 -2.01 -17.59
CA ASP A 433 33.94 -2.56 -18.95
C ASP A 433 33.92 -1.45 -20.01
N SER A 434 33.05 -0.45 -19.87
CA SER A 434 33.01 0.72 -20.77
C SER A 434 34.32 1.54 -20.77
N ALA A 435 35.15 1.39 -19.74
CA ALA A 435 36.41 2.12 -19.62
C ALA A 435 37.55 1.51 -20.43
N TRP A 436 37.45 0.23 -20.75
CA TRP A 436 38.55 -0.56 -21.23
C TRP A 436 38.21 -1.14 -22.59
N ALA A 437 39.19 -1.14 -23.48
CA ALA A 437 39.04 -1.75 -24.77
C ALA A 437 40.25 -2.56 -25.14
N GLN A 438 39.97 -3.67 -25.82
CA GLN A 438 40.98 -4.53 -26.37
C GLN A 438 41.36 -4.03 -27.76
N GLU A 439 42.65 -3.78 -27.96
CA GLU A 439 43.20 -3.47 -29.27
C GLU A 439 43.48 -4.80 -29.99
N HIS A 440 42.90 -5.00 -31.17
CA HIS A 440 43.26 -6.14 -32.03
C HIS A 440 44.45 -5.70 -32.88
N SER A 441 45.63 -6.23 -32.59
CA SER A 441 46.77 -6.11 -33.51
C SER A 441 46.58 -7.09 -34.68
N ASP A 442 46.65 -6.61 -35.91
CA ASP A 442 46.57 -7.45 -37.13
C ASP A 442 47.78 -8.41 -37.28
N ASP A 443 48.82 -8.22 -36.48
CA ASP A 443 49.96 -9.13 -36.41
C ASP A 443 49.65 -10.38 -35.57
N LYS A 444 49.48 -11.52 -36.26
CA LYS A 444 49.26 -12.86 -35.67
C LYS A 444 50.43 -13.42 -34.86
N SER A 445 51.53 -12.67 -34.72
CA SER A 445 52.83 -13.14 -34.19
C SER A 445 53.13 -12.72 -32.74
N ALA A 446 52.30 -11.87 -32.11
CA ALA A 446 52.44 -11.53 -30.69
C ALA A 446 51.12 -11.75 -29.93
N GLY A 447 51.02 -12.83 -29.16
CA GLY A 447 49.83 -13.17 -28.36
C GLY A 447 49.56 -12.24 -27.16
N ALA A 448 50.05 -11.00 -27.15
CA ALA A 448 49.91 -10.06 -26.04
C ALA A 448 48.68 -9.17 -26.24
N GLN A 449 47.65 -9.36 -25.40
CA GLN A 449 46.46 -8.50 -25.40
C GLN A 449 46.78 -7.13 -24.77
N THR A 450 46.82 -6.07 -25.57
CA THR A 450 46.95 -4.68 -25.09
C THR A 450 45.57 -4.10 -24.79
N TRP A 451 45.39 -3.61 -23.55
CA TRP A 451 44.18 -2.95 -23.09
C TRP A 451 44.40 -1.44 -23.02
N THR A 452 43.58 -0.68 -23.73
CA THR A 452 43.63 0.79 -23.72
C THR A 452 42.45 1.36 -22.94
N ARG A 453 42.69 2.44 -22.20
CA ARG A 453 41.66 3.15 -21.45
C ARG A 453 40.95 4.15 -22.36
N ARG A 454 39.63 4.07 -22.44
CA ARG A 454 38.77 4.95 -23.24
C ARG A 454 38.12 6.04 -22.37
N PRO A 455 37.96 7.28 -22.90
CA PRO A 455 37.13 8.30 -22.26
C PRO A 455 35.64 7.93 -22.36
N ARG A 456 34.86 8.27 -21.33
CA ARG A 456 33.42 7.96 -21.26
C ARG A 456 32.61 9.25 -21.45
N PRO A 457 31.65 9.30 -22.39
CA PRO A 457 30.82 10.49 -22.62
C PRO A 457 29.73 10.64 -21.55
N VAL A 458 30.13 10.88 -20.29
CA VAL A 458 29.22 10.98 -19.15
C VAL A 458 28.24 12.14 -19.32
N LEU A 459 28.72 13.31 -19.76
CA LEU A 459 27.87 14.49 -19.95
C LEU A 459 26.74 14.23 -20.95
N ARG A 460 27.06 13.64 -22.12
CA ARG A 460 26.05 13.28 -23.13
C ARG A 460 25.05 12.25 -22.61
N THR A 461 25.53 11.31 -21.79
CA THR A 461 24.67 10.29 -21.19
C THR A 461 23.70 10.93 -20.19
N LEU A 462 24.20 11.81 -19.33
CA LEU A 462 23.38 12.54 -18.37
C LEU A 462 22.38 13.47 -19.06
N THR A 463 22.74 14.14 -20.15
CA THR A 463 21.78 14.97 -20.90
C THR A 463 20.63 14.13 -21.46
N ILE A 464 20.89 12.91 -21.94
CA ILE A 464 19.84 12.00 -22.40
C ILE A 464 18.96 11.56 -21.23
N MET A 465 19.56 11.15 -20.11
CA MET A 465 18.81 10.76 -18.91
C MET A 465 17.93 11.91 -18.42
N ILE A 466 18.49 13.11 -18.26
CA ILE A 466 17.77 14.31 -17.83
C ILE A 466 16.64 14.64 -18.82
N ALA A 467 16.91 14.62 -20.13
CA ALA A 467 15.87 14.85 -21.15
C ALA A 467 14.74 13.82 -21.07
N THR A 468 15.06 12.54 -20.86
CA THR A 468 14.05 11.48 -20.70
C THR A 468 13.22 11.65 -19.43
N HIS A 469 13.81 12.10 -18.33
CA HIS A 469 13.08 12.40 -17.09
C HIS A 469 12.20 13.64 -17.23
N PHE A 470 12.70 14.71 -17.86
CA PHE A 470 11.90 15.90 -18.17
C PHE A 470 10.73 15.57 -19.10
N TRP A 471 10.94 14.72 -20.10
CA TRP A 471 9.87 14.25 -20.97
C TRP A 471 8.83 13.41 -20.22
N GLY A 472 9.28 12.50 -19.36
CA GLY A 472 8.40 11.74 -18.46
C GLY A 472 7.59 12.65 -17.54
N LEU A 473 8.22 13.67 -16.96
CA LEU A 473 7.54 14.68 -16.15
C LEU A 473 6.54 15.50 -16.98
N ALA A 474 6.90 15.91 -18.20
CA ALA A 474 5.99 16.63 -19.10
C ALA A 474 4.76 15.79 -19.47
N ILE A 475 4.95 14.50 -19.77
CA ILE A 475 3.83 13.55 -19.99
C ILE A 475 3.00 13.42 -18.72
N TYR A 476 3.62 13.25 -17.56
CA TYR A 476 2.89 13.13 -16.30
C TYR A 476 2.04 14.38 -16.01
N LEU A 477 2.61 15.57 -16.19
CA LEU A 477 1.89 16.84 -16.02
C LEU A 477 0.77 16.99 -17.07
N LEU A 478 0.99 16.54 -18.30
CA LEU A 478 -0.04 16.51 -19.33
C LEU A 478 -1.17 15.52 -18.96
N MET A 479 -0.82 14.31 -18.53
CA MET A 479 -1.77 13.28 -18.09
C MET A 479 -2.60 13.73 -16.88
N THR A 480 -1.99 14.44 -15.94
CA THR A 480 -2.66 14.97 -14.75
C THR A 480 -3.33 16.32 -14.96
N SER A 481 -3.18 16.93 -16.15
CA SER A 481 -3.84 18.18 -16.49
C SER A 481 -5.36 18.02 -16.58
N ARG A 482 -6.07 19.11 -16.26
CA ARG A 482 -7.55 19.17 -16.38
C ARG A 482 -8.02 18.85 -17.81
N TRP A 483 -7.27 19.29 -18.82
CA TRP A 483 -7.57 19.03 -20.23
C TRP A 483 -7.53 17.54 -20.57
N SER A 484 -6.48 16.84 -20.14
CA SER A 484 -6.33 15.40 -20.43
C SER A 484 -7.39 14.56 -19.70
N LEU A 485 -7.77 14.96 -18.49
CA LEU A 485 -8.81 14.27 -17.72
C LEU A 485 -10.22 14.43 -18.32
N HIS A 486 -10.53 15.58 -18.93
CA HIS A 486 -11.86 15.83 -19.53
C HIS A 486 -11.98 15.46 -21.01
N SER A 487 -10.84 15.33 -21.71
CA SER A 487 -10.82 15.01 -23.14
C SER A 487 -10.78 13.50 -23.36
N SER A 488 -11.72 12.97 -24.15
CA SER A 488 -11.69 11.56 -24.60
C SER A 488 -10.43 11.21 -25.41
N ALA A 489 -9.71 12.23 -25.91
CA ALA A 489 -8.45 12.09 -26.64
C ALA A 489 -7.19 12.22 -25.76
N GLY A 490 -7.29 12.61 -24.48
CA GLY A 490 -6.14 12.89 -23.62
C GLY A 490 -5.25 11.67 -23.34
N LEU A 491 -5.86 10.56 -22.92
CA LEU A 491 -5.19 9.27 -22.68
C LEU A 491 -4.53 8.67 -23.94
N PRO A 492 -5.22 8.54 -25.09
CA PRO A 492 -4.56 8.01 -26.29
C PRO A 492 -3.44 8.92 -26.81
N LEU A 493 -3.59 10.26 -26.72
CA LEU A 493 -2.54 11.19 -27.13
C LEU A 493 -1.29 11.07 -26.23
N THR A 494 -1.46 10.97 -24.92
CA THR A 494 -0.34 10.81 -23.97
C THR A 494 0.40 9.48 -24.17
N LEU A 495 -0.33 8.39 -24.47
CA LEU A 495 0.28 7.11 -24.86
C LEU A 495 1.08 7.21 -26.16
N ILE A 496 0.56 7.90 -27.18
CA ILE A 496 1.28 8.14 -28.43
C ILE A 496 2.54 8.98 -28.18
N LEU A 497 2.43 10.09 -27.43
CA LEU A 497 3.56 10.96 -27.09
C LEU A 497 4.65 10.23 -26.29
N SER A 498 4.27 9.33 -25.38
CA SER A 498 5.21 8.47 -24.65
C SER A 498 5.98 7.53 -25.58
N SER A 499 5.31 7.01 -26.60
CA SER A 499 5.90 6.08 -27.58
C SER A 499 6.82 6.81 -28.56
N VAL A 500 6.40 7.98 -29.07
CA VAL A 500 7.16 8.78 -30.06
C VAL A 500 8.51 9.22 -29.53
N PHE A 501 8.60 9.61 -28.25
CA PHE A 501 9.85 10.09 -27.68
C PHE A 501 10.94 9.02 -27.63
N VAL A 502 10.59 7.76 -27.40
CA VAL A 502 11.54 6.62 -27.46
C VAL A 502 12.22 6.56 -28.83
N PHE A 503 11.49 6.85 -29.90
CA PHE A 503 12.01 6.91 -31.27
C PHE A 503 12.79 8.19 -31.57
N CYS A 504 12.62 9.26 -30.78
CA CYS A 504 13.36 10.52 -30.93
C CYS A 504 14.68 10.56 -30.14
N VAL A 505 14.90 9.68 -29.16
CA VAL A 505 16.16 9.59 -28.40
C VAL A 505 17.41 9.44 -29.31
N PRO A 506 17.39 8.64 -30.39
CA PRO A 506 18.51 8.56 -31.33
C PRO A 506 18.81 9.88 -32.06
N LEU A 507 17.80 10.74 -32.28
CA LEU A 507 17.97 12.04 -32.94
C LEU A 507 18.67 13.06 -32.04
N LEU A 508 18.55 12.91 -30.71
CA LEU A 508 19.25 13.73 -29.71
C LEU A 508 20.75 13.37 -29.59
N SER A 509 21.20 12.29 -30.25
CA SER A 509 22.59 11.83 -30.23
C SER A 509 23.13 11.71 -31.66
N PRO A 510 23.57 12.81 -32.29
CA PRO A 510 24.23 12.73 -33.60
C PRO A 510 25.44 11.78 -33.53
N ASN A 511 25.61 10.97 -34.58
CA ASN A 511 26.53 9.82 -34.75
C ASN A 511 28.05 10.15 -34.70
N GLY A 512 28.50 11.02 -33.80
CA GLY A 512 29.91 11.27 -33.54
C GLY A 512 30.34 10.69 -32.21
N ASN A 513 30.61 9.38 -32.13
CA ASN A 513 31.55 8.92 -31.11
C ASN A 513 32.87 9.60 -31.45
N ALA A 514 33.40 10.44 -30.57
CA ALA A 514 34.77 10.91 -30.72
C ALA A 514 35.67 9.67 -30.83
N ASP A 515 36.63 9.68 -31.76
CA ASP A 515 37.50 8.52 -32.02
C ASP A 515 38.08 7.98 -30.69
N GLY A 516 37.79 6.71 -30.39
CA GLY A 516 38.24 6.04 -29.17
C GLY A 516 37.38 6.22 -27.91
N ALA A 517 36.25 6.92 -27.94
CA ALA A 517 35.33 7.02 -26.80
C ALA A 517 34.51 5.72 -26.57
N ALA A 518 34.09 5.50 -25.32
CA ALA A 518 33.21 4.39 -24.96
C ALA A 518 31.82 4.51 -25.63
N PRO A 519 31.18 3.40 -26.05
CA PRO A 519 29.83 3.43 -26.58
C PRO A 519 28.84 4.07 -25.61
N LEU A 520 28.05 5.03 -26.09
CA LEU A 520 27.05 5.74 -25.29
C LEU A 520 26.05 4.79 -24.62
N SER A 521 25.64 3.73 -25.32
CA SER A 521 24.71 2.72 -24.80
C SER A 521 25.27 1.95 -23.59
N SER A 522 26.58 1.69 -23.55
CA SER A 522 27.24 1.02 -22.43
C SER A 522 27.30 1.94 -21.21
N VAL A 523 27.65 3.21 -21.41
CA VAL A 523 27.66 4.22 -20.32
C VAL A 523 26.25 4.49 -19.80
N LEU A 524 25.25 4.57 -20.68
CA LEU A 524 23.84 4.73 -20.33
C LEU A 524 23.31 3.54 -19.53
N LYS A 525 23.60 2.31 -19.97
CA LYS A 525 23.25 1.08 -19.26
C LYS A 525 23.90 1.02 -17.87
N ALA A 526 25.18 1.41 -17.77
CA ALA A 526 25.90 1.44 -16.51
C ALA A 526 25.26 2.39 -15.48
N LEU A 527 24.92 3.60 -15.92
CA LEU A 527 24.27 4.59 -15.06
C LEU A 527 22.85 4.17 -14.69
N ASN A 528 22.02 3.74 -15.65
CA ASN A 528 20.66 3.30 -15.38
C ASN A 528 20.60 2.14 -14.37
N LEU A 529 21.45 1.11 -14.53
CA LEU A 529 21.50 -0.01 -13.58
C LEU A 529 21.95 0.42 -12.17
N ARG A 530 22.84 1.42 -12.09
CA ARG A 530 23.30 1.95 -10.80
C ARG A 530 22.19 2.73 -10.09
N PHE A 531 21.51 3.64 -10.79
CA PHE A 531 20.39 4.40 -10.22
C PHE A 531 19.24 3.48 -9.83
N LEU A 532 18.89 2.51 -10.70
CA LEU A 532 17.91 1.47 -10.38
C LEU A 532 18.27 0.71 -9.08
N GLY A 533 19.53 0.36 -8.90
CA GLY A 533 19.99 -0.31 -7.66
C GLY A 533 19.89 0.56 -6.41
N ILE A 534 20.04 1.88 -6.54
CA ILE A 534 19.89 2.84 -5.43
C ILE A 534 18.40 3.02 -5.10
N ASP A 535 17.56 3.23 -6.12
CA ASP A 535 16.12 3.49 -5.95
C ASP A 535 15.39 2.27 -5.34
N PHE A 536 15.65 1.06 -5.85
CA PHE A 536 15.12 -0.17 -5.24
C PHE A 536 15.75 -0.46 -3.87
N GLY A 537 16.93 0.08 -3.56
CA GLY A 537 17.61 -0.04 -2.27
C GLY A 537 17.05 0.88 -1.19
N ASN A 538 16.27 1.90 -1.58
CA ASN A 538 15.68 2.89 -0.68
C ASN A 538 14.13 2.84 -0.62
N PRO A 539 13.51 1.68 -0.36
CA PRO A 539 12.04 1.58 -0.31
C PRO A 539 11.41 2.30 0.90
N VAL A 540 12.22 2.71 1.89
CA VAL A 540 11.72 3.21 3.19
C VAL A 540 11.63 4.74 3.25
N VAL A 541 12.50 5.49 2.56
CA VAL A 541 12.59 6.96 2.73
C VAL A 541 11.38 7.70 2.15
N HIS A 542 10.68 7.14 1.16
CA HIS A 542 9.50 7.79 0.56
C HIS A 542 8.17 7.49 1.26
N GLN A 543 8.14 6.58 2.24
CA GLN A 543 6.92 6.20 2.98
C GLN A 543 6.93 6.60 4.44
N LEU A 544 8.03 7.16 4.94
CA LEU A 544 8.05 7.74 6.29
C LEU A 544 7.15 8.98 6.32
N PRO A 545 6.17 9.05 7.25
CA PRO A 545 5.58 10.33 7.59
C PRO A 545 6.73 11.23 8.04
N ILE A 546 6.79 12.46 7.53
CA ILE A 546 7.55 13.54 8.16
C ILE A 546 7.06 13.55 9.62
N GLN A 547 7.87 12.99 10.53
CA GLN A 547 7.70 13.24 11.94
C GLN A 547 8.12 14.69 12.11
N GLU A 548 7.23 15.51 12.67
CA GLU A 548 7.55 16.85 13.16
C GLU A 548 8.52 16.74 14.35
N HIS A 549 9.75 16.36 14.07
CA HIS A 549 10.90 16.76 14.86
C HIS A 549 11.77 17.54 13.91
N GLY A 550 11.91 18.84 14.21
CA GLY A 550 12.49 19.87 13.35
C GLY A 550 13.95 19.61 12.99
N PHE A 551 14.18 18.71 12.06
CA PHE A 551 15.38 18.63 11.27
C PHE A 551 15.12 19.39 9.98
N THR A 552 15.82 20.51 9.79
CA THR A 552 15.75 21.31 8.58
C THR A 552 16.33 20.52 7.41
N ALA A 553 15.89 20.85 6.19
CA ALA A 553 16.29 20.16 4.95
C ALA A 553 17.82 20.08 4.73
N ASP A 554 18.60 20.93 5.41
CA ASP A 554 20.06 20.92 5.38
C ASP A 554 20.68 19.74 6.16
N GLU A 555 20.03 19.23 7.21
CA GLU A 555 20.55 18.10 7.99
C GLU A 555 20.28 16.74 7.31
N MET A 556 19.21 16.61 6.50
CA MET A 556 18.97 15.43 5.66
C MET A 556 19.97 15.29 4.51
N LEU A 557 20.46 16.42 3.98
CA LEU A 557 21.46 16.45 2.92
C LEU A 557 22.85 16.05 3.46
N LEU A 558 23.15 16.37 4.72
CA LEU A 558 24.40 16.00 5.40
C LEU A 558 24.52 14.49 5.66
N VAL A 559 23.43 13.78 5.96
CA VAL A 559 23.46 12.32 6.14
C VAL A 559 23.69 11.59 4.80
N SER A 560 23.16 12.10 3.69
CA SER A 560 23.40 11.52 2.36
C SER A 560 24.80 11.81 1.80
N VAL A 561 25.48 12.85 2.29
CA VAL A 561 26.86 13.20 1.89
C VAL A 561 27.90 12.52 2.78
N ALA A 562 27.58 12.23 4.04
CA ALA A 562 28.49 11.54 4.97
C ALA A 562 28.79 10.07 4.59
N GLU A 563 27.91 9.41 3.81
CA GLU A 563 28.16 8.04 3.30
C GLU A 563 29.00 7.98 2.01
N LEU A 564 29.27 9.12 1.38
CA LEU A 564 30.26 9.24 0.31
C LEU A 564 31.60 9.67 0.91
N GLY A 565 32.35 8.70 1.42
CA GLY A 565 33.70 8.89 1.97
C GLY A 565 34.69 9.53 0.98
N MET A 566 34.61 10.86 0.84
CA MET A 566 35.66 11.72 0.35
C MET A 566 36.16 12.55 1.52
N GLY A 567 37.01 11.92 2.35
CA GLY A 567 37.95 12.67 3.17
C GLY A 567 39.00 13.27 2.25
N SER A 568 38.99 14.59 2.10
CA SER A 568 40.13 15.34 1.58
C SER A 568 41.22 15.35 2.66
N GLU A 569 42.27 14.54 2.48
CA GLU A 569 43.58 14.94 2.97
C GLU A 569 44.22 15.80 1.87
N THR A 570 44.52 17.04 2.25
CA THR A 570 45.18 18.14 1.53
C THR A 570 44.48 18.74 0.31
#